data_AF-A0A0N8KMC3-F1
#
_entry.id   AF-A0A0N8KMC3-F1
#
_cell.length_a   1.000
_cell.length_b   1.000
_cell.length_c   1.000
_cell.angle_alpha   90.00
_cell.angle_beta   90.00
_cell.angle_gamma   90.00
#
_symmetry.space_group_name_H-M   'P 1'
#
loop_
_entity.id
_entity.type
_entity.pdbx_description
1 polymer ?
#
loop_
_entity_poly.entity_id
_entity_poly.type
_entity_poly.pdbx_seq_one_letter_code
_entity_poly.pdbx_strand_id
1 'polypeptide(L)'
;MTLAIAQPRQRKPLSFDEFLARYGGDDRYELIDGEVFDLEPTGQHEEVAAFITAKICVGIDGMGLPWFVLQRGLLRPSHGSMTAFRPDVAVVDRLALSQEPHWSDQSLLTLGSSIKLVVEVVSSNWQNDYARKVEDYAALGIPEYWIADYAGLGGTRHISKPKQPTLSICTLVDGEYEIQPLRGKEMIVSPTFPELRLTAEQVLRAGR
;
A
#
# COMPACT_ATOMS: atom_id res chain seq x y z
N MET A 1 11.67 -28.78 -10.37
CA MET A 1 11.32 -28.97 -8.95
C MET A 1 12.35 -28.25 -8.12
N THR A 2 12.10 -26.99 -7.79
CA THR A 2 13.01 -26.18 -6.98
C THR A 2 12.52 -26.30 -5.54
N LEU A 3 13.36 -26.88 -4.68
CA LEU A 3 13.09 -27.02 -3.25
C LEU A 3 12.96 -25.62 -2.65
N ALA A 4 11.75 -25.24 -2.25
CA ALA A 4 11.54 -24.09 -1.39
C ALA A 4 12.24 -24.39 -0.05
N ILE A 5 13.36 -23.72 0.19
CA ILE A 5 13.98 -23.69 1.51
C ILE A 5 13.07 -22.79 2.35
N ALA A 6 12.15 -23.40 3.10
CA ALA A 6 11.40 -22.68 4.11
C ALA A 6 12.41 -22.09 5.10
N GLN A 7 12.56 -20.76 5.10
CA GLN A 7 13.38 -20.09 6.10
C GLN A 7 12.81 -20.42 7.49
N PRO A 8 13.67 -20.63 8.51
CA PRO A 8 13.21 -21.00 9.83
C PRO A 8 12.33 -19.89 10.41
N ARG A 9 11.18 -20.22 10.99
CA ARG A 9 10.38 -19.30 11.81
C ARG A 9 11.28 -18.68 12.88
N GLN A 10 11.67 -17.42 12.68
CA GLN A 10 12.60 -16.73 13.56
C GLN A 10 11.91 -16.45 14.90
N ARG A 11 12.40 -17.04 15.99
CA ARG A 11 11.78 -16.98 17.34
C ARG A 11 11.93 -15.64 18.06
N LYS A 12 12.70 -14.70 17.50
CA LYS A 12 12.98 -13.39 18.11
C LYS A 12 12.53 -12.29 17.14
N PRO A 13 11.75 -11.31 17.59
CA PRO A 13 11.36 -10.17 16.76
C PRO A 13 12.60 -9.45 16.21
N LEU A 14 12.56 -9.11 14.93
CA LEU A 14 13.65 -8.45 14.21
C LEU A 14 13.52 -6.93 14.33
N SER A 15 14.58 -6.25 14.77
CA SER A 15 14.58 -4.78 14.75
C SER A 15 14.55 -4.25 13.31
N PHE A 16 14.12 -3.00 13.14
CA PHE A 16 14.13 -2.34 11.83
C PHE A 16 15.53 -2.34 11.18
N ASP A 17 16.59 -2.06 11.94
CA ASP A 17 17.95 -2.00 11.40
C ASP A 17 18.45 -3.38 10.97
N GLU A 18 18.13 -4.43 11.74
CA GLU A 18 18.44 -5.81 11.36
C GLU A 18 17.65 -6.26 10.13
N PHE A 19 16.39 -5.84 10.01
CA PHE A 19 15.57 -6.07 8.82
C PHE A 19 16.18 -5.40 7.60
N LEU A 20 16.47 -4.11 7.69
CA LEU A 20 17.04 -3.34 6.59
C LEU A 20 18.39 -3.93 6.13
N ALA A 21 19.25 -4.33 7.06
CA ALA A 21 20.54 -4.94 6.75
C ALA A 21 20.44 -6.30 6.03
N ARG A 22 19.36 -7.06 6.26
CA ARG A 22 19.18 -8.42 5.71
C ARG A 22 18.27 -8.46 4.48
N TYR A 23 17.24 -7.62 4.47
CA TYR A 23 16.11 -7.69 3.55
C TYR A 23 15.83 -6.35 2.84
N GLY A 24 16.51 -5.26 3.20
CA GLY A 24 16.25 -3.93 2.62
C GLY A 24 16.40 -3.86 1.10
N GLY A 25 17.32 -4.66 0.54
CA GLY A 25 17.53 -4.78 -0.90
C GLY A 25 16.61 -5.78 -1.63
N ASP A 26 15.75 -6.49 -0.91
CA ASP A 26 14.84 -7.49 -1.46
C ASP A 26 13.40 -6.97 -1.34
N ASP A 27 12.77 -6.71 -2.49
CA ASP A 27 11.42 -6.15 -2.58
C ASP A 27 10.31 -7.14 -2.19
N ARG A 28 10.67 -8.38 -1.88
CA ARG A 28 9.73 -9.41 -1.42
C ARG A 28 9.40 -9.36 0.06
N TYR A 29 10.10 -8.55 0.86
CA TYR A 29 9.93 -8.61 2.31
C TYR A 29 9.43 -7.30 2.89
N GLU A 30 8.46 -7.41 3.79
CA GLU A 30 8.05 -6.34 4.69
C GLU A 30 8.21 -6.78 6.15
N LEU A 31 8.27 -5.80 7.05
CA LEU A 31 8.39 -6.02 8.49
C LEU A 31 7.15 -5.48 9.18
N ILE A 32 6.52 -6.26 10.04
CA ILE A 32 5.37 -5.82 10.84
C ILE A 32 5.57 -6.32 12.28
N ASP A 33 5.65 -5.38 13.23
CA ASP A 33 5.84 -5.69 14.66
C ASP A 33 7.02 -6.64 14.95
N GLY A 34 8.07 -6.57 14.11
CA GLY A 34 9.26 -7.41 14.20
C GLY A 34 9.15 -8.79 13.53
N GLU A 35 8.03 -9.09 12.88
CA GLU A 35 7.85 -10.29 12.07
C GLU A 35 8.09 -9.97 10.59
N VAL A 36 8.84 -10.83 9.89
CA VAL A 36 9.14 -10.67 8.46
C VAL A 36 8.09 -11.41 7.66
N PHE A 37 7.45 -10.71 6.73
CA PHE A 37 6.44 -11.24 5.82
C PHE A 37 7.00 -11.33 4.40
N ASP A 38 6.82 -12.49 3.75
CA ASP A 38 7.15 -12.71 2.34
C ASP A 38 5.94 -12.33 1.47
N LEU A 39 6.16 -11.40 0.56
CA LEU A 39 5.21 -10.91 -0.42
C LEU A 39 5.29 -11.84 -1.64
N GLU A 40 4.32 -12.74 -1.76
CA GLU A 40 4.17 -13.64 -2.91
C GLU A 40 2.94 -13.22 -3.73
N PRO A 41 2.99 -12.11 -4.48
CA PRO A 41 1.87 -11.66 -5.28
C PRO A 41 1.58 -12.64 -6.43
N THR A 42 0.30 -12.78 -6.76
CA THR A 42 -0.14 -13.56 -7.93
C THR A 42 -0.16 -12.67 -9.16
N GLY A 43 -0.16 -13.25 -10.37
CA GLY A 43 -0.27 -12.45 -11.60
C GLY A 43 -1.50 -11.54 -11.65
N GLN A 44 -2.64 -11.97 -11.08
CA GLN A 44 -3.84 -11.11 -11.01
C GLN A 44 -3.66 -9.93 -10.06
N HIS A 45 -2.92 -10.12 -8.96
CA HIS A 45 -2.60 -9.04 -8.04
C HIS A 45 -1.70 -8.01 -8.74
N GLU A 46 -0.67 -8.46 -9.45
CA GLU A 46 0.23 -7.61 -10.25
C GLU A 46 -0.53 -6.85 -11.34
N GLU A 47 -1.49 -7.48 -12.04
CA GLU A 47 -2.29 -6.82 -13.08
C GLU A 47 -3.18 -5.70 -12.51
N VAL A 48 -3.74 -5.89 -11.31
CA VAL A 48 -4.50 -4.85 -10.60
C VAL A 48 -3.58 -3.70 -10.17
N ALA A 49 -2.44 -4.00 -9.56
CA ALA A 49 -1.46 -2.98 -9.15
C ALA A 49 -0.92 -2.18 -10.34
N ALA A 50 -0.61 -2.85 -11.46
CA ALA A 50 -0.14 -2.23 -12.70
C ALA A 50 -1.21 -1.33 -13.33
N PHE A 51 -2.47 -1.76 -13.36
CA PHE A 51 -3.57 -0.94 -13.86
C PHE A 51 -3.76 0.33 -13.03
N ILE A 52 -3.78 0.20 -11.70
CA ILE A 52 -3.88 1.36 -10.80
C ILE A 52 -2.71 2.30 -11.05
N THR A 53 -1.48 1.78 -11.07
CA THR A 53 -0.27 2.54 -11.36
C THR A 53 -0.38 3.33 -12.66
N ALA A 54 -0.82 2.69 -13.76
CA ALA A 54 -0.96 3.35 -15.05
C ALA A 54 -1.97 4.51 -15.01
N LYS A 55 -3.11 4.34 -14.33
CA LYS A 55 -4.14 5.38 -14.21
C LYS A 55 -3.69 6.53 -13.31
N ILE A 56 -3.01 6.21 -12.22
CA ILE A 56 -2.42 7.21 -11.33
C ILE A 56 -1.34 8.01 -12.04
N CYS A 57 -0.44 7.39 -12.83
CA CYS A 57 0.56 8.09 -13.62
C CYS A 57 -0.07 9.06 -14.63
N VAL A 58 -1.16 8.67 -15.31
CA VAL A 58 -1.91 9.58 -16.18
C VAL A 58 -2.51 10.75 -15.39
N GLY A 59 -3.02 10.49 -14.18
CA GLY A 59 -3.53 11.52 -13.29
C GLY A 59 -2.43 12.52 -12.87
N ILE A 60 -1.26 12.02 -12.48
CA ILE A 60 -0.10 12.85 -12.11
C ILE A 60 0.32 13.75 -13.28
N ASP A 61 0.47 13.18 -14.48
CA ASP A 61 0.84 13.91 -15.69
C ASP A 61 -0.19 15.00 -16.04
N GLY A 62 -1.47 14.67 -15.97
CA GLY A 62 -2.57 15.61 -16.20
C GLY A 62 -2.63 16.78 -15.21
N MET A 63 -2.19 16.57 -13.96
CA MET A 63 -2.10 17.63 -12.94
C MET A 63 -0.83 18.48 -13.10
N GLY A 64 0.18 18.02 -13.86
CA GLY A 64 1.45 18.71 -14.03
C GLY A 64 2.27 18.83 -12.73
N LEU A 65 2.01 17.96 -11.75
CA LEU A 65 2.68 17.98 -10.45
C LEU A 65 3.96 17.14 -10.50
N PRO A 66 5.00 17.51 -9.75
CA PRO A 66 6.26 16.77 -9.72
C PRO A 66 6.17 15.50 -8.85
N TRP A 67 5.06 14.77 -8.95
CA TRP A 67 4.85 13.53 -8.21
C TRP A 67 5.35 12.34 -9.04
N PHE A 68 5.63 11.23 -8.36
CA PHE A 68 5.96 9.97 -9.03
C PHE A 68 5.40 8.79 -8.24
N VAL A 69 5.33 7.63 -8.90
CA VAL A 69 4.91 6.38 -8.25
C VAL A 69 6.13 5.59 -7.78
N LEU A 70 6.12 5.18 -6.53
CA LEU A 70 7.08 4.30 -5.87
C LEU A 70 6.45 2.91 -5.67
N GLN A 71 7.13 1.86 -6.13
CA GLN A 71 6.65 0.46 -6.04
C GLN A 71 7.60 -0.48 -5.29
N ARG A 72 8.84 -0.03 -5.01
CA ARG A 72 9.90 -0.87 -4.40
C ARG A 72 10.54 -0.24 -3.18
N GLY A 73 10.07 0.94 -2.77
CA GLY A 73 10.58 1.59 -1.58
C GLY A 73 9.93 1.05 -0.32
N LEU A 74 10.52 1.40 0.81
CA LEU A 74 9.99 1.11 2.14
C LEU A 74 9.29 2.35 2.70
N LEU A 75 8.17 2.13 3.38
CA LEU A 75 7.52 3.13 4.22
C LEU A 75 7.70 2.72 5.68
N ARG A 76 8.24 3.62 6.50
CA ARG A 76 8.38 3.41 7.95
C ARG A 76 7.44 4.37 8.70
N PRO A 77 6.30 3.88 9.22
CA PRO A 77 5.25 4.73 9.78
C PRO A 77 5.59 5.43 11.08
N SER A 78 6.56 4.91 11.85
CA SER A 78 6.89 5.46 13.16
C SER A 78 8.37 5.27 13.48
N HIS A 79 8.99 6.33 13.99
CA HIS A 79 10.36 6.26 14.46
C HIS A 79 10.45 5.32 15.67
N GLY A 80 11.32 4.31 15.61
CA GLY A 80 11.47 3.30 16.66
C GLY A 80 10.50 2.12 16.58
N SER A 81 9.53 2.12 15.66
CA SER A 81 8.74 0.90 15.40
C SER A 81 9.60 -0.16 14.70
N MET A 82 9.18 -1.40 14.86
CA MET A 82 9.72 -2.57 14.16
C MET A 82 8.82 -2.90 12.96
N THR A 83 8.45 -1.86 12.20
CA THR A 83 7.54 -1.97 11.05
C THR A 83 8.12 -1.21 9.88
N ALA A 84 8.08 -1.83 8.70
CA ALA A 84 8.48 -1.26 7.42
C ALA A 84 7.66 -1.94 6.31
N PHE A 85 6.75 -1.19 5.69
CA PHE A 85 5.86 -1.70 4.65
C PHE A 85 6.46 -1.52 3.26
N ARG A 86 6.08 -2.41 2.35
CA ARG A 86 6.27 -2.23 0.91
C ARG A 86 4.90 -2.09 0.25
N PRO A 87 4.46 -0.87 -0.05
CA PRO A 87 3.18 -0.67 -0.70
C PRO A 87 3.25 -1.11 -2.16
N ASP A 88 2.16 -1.66 -2.69
CA ASP A 88 2.03 -1.99 -4.12
C ASP A 88 2.12 -0.73 -4.99
N VAL A 89 1.53 0.37 -4.52
CA VAL A 89 1.61 1.69 -5.15
C VAL A 89 1.70 2.76 -4.07
N ALA A 90 2.71 3.63 -4.15
CA ALA A 90 2.74 4.87 -3.37
C ALA A 90 2.98 6.08 -4.29
N VAL A 91 2.18 7.13 -4.14
CA VAL A 91 2.39 8.41 -4.83
C VAL A 91 3.21 9.31 -3.93
N VAL A 92 4.34 9.77 -4.45
CA VAL A 92 5.35 10.52 -3.69
C VAL A 92 5.57 11.89 -4.32
N ASP A 93 5.64 12.91 -3.48
CA ASP A 93 5.95 14.28 -3.88
C ASP A 93 7.46 14.51 -3.92
N ARG A 94 8.00 14.70 -5.13
CA ARG A 94 9.44 14.89 -5.32
C ARG A 94 10.00 16.07 -4.54
N LEU A 95 9.22 17.14 -4.34
CA LEU A 95 9.70 18.33 -3.65
C LEU A 95 9.87 18.08 -2.15
N ALA A 96 9.04 17.20 -1.58
CA ALA A 96 9.09 16.82 -0.18
C ALA A 96 10.27 15.89 0.15
N LEU A 97 10.83 15.20 -0.84
CA LEU A 97 11.97 14.27 -0.64
C LEU A 97 13.21 14.93 -0.05
N SER A 98 13.39 16.24 -0.22
CA SER A 98 14.50 16.98 0.41
C SER A 98 14.45 16.96 1.95
N GLN A 99 13.28 16.67 2.53
CA GLN A 99 13.08 16.56 3.97
C GLN A 99 13.20 15.12 4.48
N GLU A 100 13.20 14.13 3.59
CA GLU A 100 13.31 12.72 3.98
C GLU A 100 14.74 12.41 4.43
N PRO A 101 14.95 11.92 5.67
CA PRO A 101 16.29 11.72 6.23
C PRO A 101 17.15 10.70 5.48
N HIS A 102 16.53 9.73 4.82
CA HIS A 102 17.22 8.57 4.25
C HIS A 102 17.12 8.49 2.73
N TRP A 103 16.31 9.34 2.09
CA TRP A 103 15.96 9.18 0.67
C TRP A 103 17.16 9.20 -0.28
N SER A 104 18.19 10.00 0.00
CA SER A 104 19.38 10.11 -0.87
C SER A 104 20.17 8.82 -0.99
N ASP A 105 20.19 8.02 0.08
CA ASP A 105 21.03 6.82 0.19
C ASP A 105 20.20 5.53 0.18
N GLN A 106 18.91 5.62 0.50
CA GLN A 106 17.99 4.50 0.64
C GLN A 106 16.60 4.89 0.14
N SER A 107 15.95 3.99 -0.60
CA SER A 107 14.54 4.16 -1.02
C SER A 107 13.59 3.92 0.17
N LEU A 108 13.63 4.83 1.15
CA LEU A 108 12.94 4.75 2.43
C LEU A 108 12.26 6.09 2.72
N LEU A 109 10.95 6.04 2.93
CA LEU A 109 10.12 7.17 3.32
C LEU A 109 9.69 7.02 4.79
N THR A 110 9.77 8.13 5.52
CA THR A 110 9.49 8.21 6.96
C THR A 110 8.52 9.33 7.30
N LEU A 111 8.18 10.20 6.34
CA LEU A 111 7.33 11.36 6.56
C LEU A 111 6.05 11.23 5.73
N GLY A 112 4.88 11.24 6.37
CA GLY A 112 3.60 11.21 5.63
C GLY A 112 3.41 12.40 4.70
N SER A 113 4.07 13.55 4.98
CA SER A 113 4.05 14.71 4.10
C SER A 113 4.64 14.47 2.71
N SER A 114 5.54 13.48 2.57
CA SER A 114 6.13 13.09 1.28
C SER A 114 5.19 12.19 0.45
N ILE A 115 4.15 11.63 1.06
CA ILE A 115 3.27 10.61 0.48
C ILE A 115 1.88 11.20 0.27
N LYS A 116 1.33 11.05 -0.93
CA LYS A 116 -0.01 11.58 -1.30
C LYS A 116 -1.08 10.51 -1.37
N LEU A 117 -0.70 9.28 -1.73
CA LEU A 117 -1.61 8.15 -1.82
C LEU A 117 -0.80 6.87 -1.58
N VAL A 118 -1.37 5.93 -0.83
CA VAL A 118 -0.92 4.53 -0.83
C VAL A 118 -2.05 3.65 -1.34
N VAL A 119 -1.71 2.59 -2.08
CA VAL A 119 -2.65 1.55 -2.50
C VAL A 119 -2.05 0.20 -2.15
N GLU A 120 -2.88 -0.65 -1.56
CA GLU A 120 -2.57 -2.06 -1.28
C GLU A 120 -3.60 -2.92 -2.00
N VAL A 121 -3.11 -3.90 -2.78
CA VAL A 121 -3.92 -4.91 -3.44
C VAL A 121 -3.94 -6.13 -2.53
N VAL A 122 -5.14 -6.51 -2.11
CA VAL A 122 -5.30 -7.49 -1.03
C VAL A 122 -4.85 -8.88 -1.48
N SER A 123 -4.07 -9.53 -0.62
CA SER A 123 -3.60 -10.91 -0.80
C SER A 123 -3.99 -11.80 0.40
N SER A 124 -3.27 -12.90 0.61
CA SER A 124 -3.55 -13.88 1.67
C SER A 124 -3.51 -13.27 3.09
N ASN A 125 -2.71 -12.23 3.32
CA ASN A 125 -2.55 -11.54 4.60
C ASN A 125 -3.45 -10.30 4.76
N TRP A 126 -4.67 -10.36 4.20
CA TRP A 126 -5.63 -9.25 4.14
C TRP A 126 -5.90 -8.52 5.47
N GLN A 127 -5.71 -9.19 6.62
CA GLN A 127 -5.90 -8.57 7.93
C GLN A 127 -4.97 -7.37 8.13
N ASN A 128 -3.75 -7.41 7.57
CA ASN A 128 -2.79 -6.32 7.70
C ASN A 128 -3.28 -5.09 6.94
N ASP A 129 -3.71 -5.26 5.69
CA ASP A 129 -4.23 -4.19 4.83
C ASP A 129 -5.46 -3.50 5.46
N TYR A 130 -6.33 -4.29 6.10
CA TYR A 130 -7.58 -3.80 6.69
C TYR A 130 -7.51 -3.47 8.20
N ALA A 131 -6.33 -3.51 8.83
CA ALA A 131 -6.16 -3.16 10.24
C ALA A 131 -4.84 -2.45 10.51
N ARG A 132 -3.72 -3.18 10.54
CA ARG A 132 -2.42 -2.62 10.93
C ARG A 132 -1.99 -1.47 10.00
N LYS A 133 -2.10 -1.66 8.68
CA LYS A 133 -1.74 -0.63 7.69
C LYS A 133 -2.67 0.59 7.77
N VAL A 134 -3.96 0.40 8.05
CA VAL A 134 -4.91 1.51 8.28
C VAL A 134 -4.44 2.38 9.45
N GLU A 135 -4.12 1.78 10.59
CA GLU A 135 -3.66 2.50 11.78
C GLU A 135 -2.32 3.22 11.51
N ASP A 136 -1.36 2.51 10.95
CA ASP A 136 0.00 3.02 10.76
C ASP A 136 0.07 4.12 9.68
N TYR A 137 -0.66 3.96 8.56
CA TYR A 137 -0.71 5.00 7.53
C TYR A 137 -1.46 6.25 8.02
N ALA A 138 -2.49 6.10 8.86
CA ALA A 138 -3.17 7.22 9.48
C ALA A 138 -2.26 7.95 10.48
N ALA A 139 -1.56 7.21 11.33
CA ALA A 139 -0.59 7.75 12.28
C ALA A 139 0.57 8.48 11.59
N LEU A 140 0.98 8.00 10.41
CA LEU A 140 1.98 8.67 9.58
C LEU A 140 1.43 9.96 8.93
N GLY A 141 0.10 10.11 8.83
CA GLY A 141 -0.56 11.27 8.25
C GLY A 141 -0.74 11.20 6.74
N ILE A 142 -0.77 10.01 6.15
CA ILE A 142 -1.00 9.85 4.71
C ILE A 142 -2.47 10.21 4.40
N PRO A 143 -2.73 11.18 3.52
CA PRO A 143 -4.08 11.73 3.35
C PRO A 143 -5.07 10.75 2.72
N GLU A 144 -4.59 9.81 1.90
CA GLU A 144 -5.45 8.86 1.18
C GLU A 144 -4.80 7.47 1.11
N TYR A 145 -5.59 6.44 1.41
CA TYR A 145 -5.18 5.03 1.37
C TYR A 145 -6.25 4.17 0.70
N TRP A 146 -5.87 3.35 -0.28
CA TRP A 146 -6.78 2.46 -0.98
C TRP A 146 -6.51 1.00 -0.68
N ILE A 147 -7.57 0.23 -0.49
CA ILE A 147 -7.52 -1.23 -0.32
C ILE A 147 -8.31 -1.88 -1.46
N ALA A 148 -7.59 -2.46 -2.43
CA ALA A 148 -8.17 -3.09 -3.61
C ALA A 148 -8.33 -4.61 -3.40
N ASP A 149 -9.49 -5.02 -2.87
CA ASP A 149 -9.81 -6.43 -2.64
C ASP A 149 -10.53 -7.06 -3.84
N TYR A 150 -9.77 -7.41 -4.87
CA TYR A 150 -10.30 -7.96 -6.13
C TYR A 150 -10.86 -9.38 -5.99
N ALA A 151 -10.40 -10.13 -4.98
CA ALA A 151 -10.79 -11.51 -4.75
C ALA A 151 -11.88 -11.65 -3.66
N GLY A 152 -12.22 -10.58 -2.94
CA GLY A 152 -13.19 -10.60 -1.85
C GLY A 152 -12.70 -11.43 -0.66
N LEU A 153 -11.41 -11.29 -0.29
CA LEU A 153 -10.77 -12.05 0.77
C LEU A 153 -11.07 -11.48 2.17
N GLY A 154 -11.22 -10.17 2.27
CA GLY A 154 -11.42 -9.41 3.49
C GLY A 154 -12.56 -9.93 4.38
N GLY A 155 -12.52 -9.57 5.66
CA GLY A 155 -13.59 -9.89 6.61
C GLY A 155 -14.94 -9.29 6.17
N THR A 156 -16.06 -9.95 6.48
CA THR A 156 -17.40 -9.47 6.07
C THR A 156 -17.75 -8.09 6.62
N ARG A 157 -17.11 -7.66 7.72
CA ARG A 157 -17.23 -6.30 8.26
C ARG A 157 -16.74 -5.22 7.28
N HIS A 158 -15.80 -5.58 6.41
CA HIS A 158 -15.14 -4.69 5.46
C HIS A 158 -15.75 -4.81 4.05
N ILE A 159 -16.06 -6.03 3.63
CA ILE A 159 -16.42 -6.32 2.22
C ILE A 159 -17.83 -6.91 2.02
N SER A 160 -18.72 -6.70 2.99
CA SER A 160 -20.13 -7.17 3.01
C SER A 160 -20.34 -8.68 3.23
N LYS A 161 -21.62 -9.07 3.33
CA LYS A 161 -22.10 -10.46 3.42
C LYS A 161 -23.25 -10.65 2.42
N PRO A 162 -23.12 -11.53 1.39
CA PRO A 162 -21.94 -12.36 1.09
C PRO A 162 -20.71 -11.52 0.70
N LYS A 163 -19.51 -12.09 0.91
CA LYS A 163 -18.25 -11.44 0.53
C LYS A 163 -18.23 -11.15 -0.97
N GLN A 164 -17.80 -9.95 -1.34
CA GLN A 164 -17.72 -9.50 -2.73
C GLN A 164 -16.46 -8.65 -2.93
N PRO A 165 -15.89 -8.63 -4.15
CA PRO A 165 -14.81 -7.70 -4.48
C PRO A 165 -15.20 -6.27 -4.10
N THR A 166 -14.31 -5.59 -3.39
CA THR A 166 -14.57 -4.27 -2.82
C THR A 166 -13.31 -3.44 -2.93
N LEU A 167 -13.45 -2.20 -3.40
CA LEU A 167 -12.41 -1.19 -3.37
C LEU A 167 -12.73 -0.25 -2.22
N SER A 168 -11.88 -0.19 -1.20
CA SER A 168 -12.08 0.71 -0.06
C SER A 168 -11.23 1.97 -0.25
N ILE A 169 -11.86 3.13 -0.26
CA ILE A 169 -11.20 4.44 -0.30
C ILE A 169 -11.16 4.98 1.12
N CYS A 170 -9.97 5.10 1.69
CA CYS A 170 -9.75 5.59 3.05
C CYS A 170 -9.25 7.04 2.96
N THR A 171 -10.01 7.99 3.51
CA THR A 171 -9.65 9.41 3.54
C THR A 171 -9.32 9.82 4.97
N LEU A 172 -8.16 10.44 5.19
CA LEU A 172 -7.74 10.83 6.53
C LEU A 172 -8.53 12.05 7.03
N VAL A 173 -9.22 11.91 8.15
CA VAL A 173 -10.01 12.96 8.81
C VAL A 173 -9.69 12.93 10.30
N ASP A 174 -9.22 14.06 10.84
CA ASP A 174 -8.89 14.21 12.28
C ASP A 174 -7.99 13.12 12.88
N GLY A 175 -7.08 12.56 12.06
CA GLY A 175 -6.11 11.53 12.48
C GLY A 175 -6.59 10.09 12.34
N GLU A 176 -7.81 9.86 11.85
CA GLU A 176 -8.36 8.54 11.56
C GLU A 176 -8.85 8.44 10.12
N TYR A 177 -8.87 7.23 9.54
CA TYR A 177 -9.41 7.05 8.21
C TYR A 177 -10.93 6.87 8.23
N GLU A 178 -11.63 7.72 7.48
CA GLU A 178 -12.99 7.44 7.02
C GLU A 178 -12.92 6.49 5.81
N ILE A 179 -13.53 5.31 5.93
CA ILE A 179 -13.44 4.25 4.92
C ILE A 179 -14.75 4.16 4.13
N GLN A 180 -14.66 4.43 2.82
CA GLN A 180 -15.76 4.28 1.87
C GLN A 180 -15.57 3.02 1.02
N PRO A 181 -16.38 1.96 1.22
CA PRO A 181 -16.36 0.79 0.34
C PRO A 181 -17.13 1.06 -0.96
N LEU A 182 -16.51 0.79 -2.10
CA LEU A 182 -17.06 0.92 -3.45
C LEU A 182 -17.12 -0.43 -4.16
N ARG A 183 -18.17 -0.67 -4.94
CA ARG A 183 -18.41 -1.90 -5.68
C ARG A 183 -19.02 -1.62 -7.06
N GLY A 184 -18.81 -2.55 -7.99
CA GLY A 184 -19.43 -2.49 -9.32
C GLY A 184 -19.16 -1.15 -10.01
N LYS A 185 -20.23 -0.49 -10.46
CA LYS A 185 -20.16 0.77 -11.22
C LYS A 185 -20.06 2.03 -10.35
N GLU A 186 -19.90 1.88 -9.04
CA GLU A 186 -19.67 3.04 -8.17
C GLU A 186 -18.36 3.74 -8.56
N MET A 187 -18.45 5.06 -8.71
CA MET A 187 -17.32 5.90 -9.13
C MET A 187 -16.38 6.13 -7.96
N ILE A 188 -15.08 6.09 -8.24
CA ILE A 188 -14.05 6.48 -7.29
C ILE A 188 -14.13 8.00 -7.09
N VAL A 189 -14.20 8.42 -5.83
CA VAL A 189 -14.07 9.81 -5.42
C VAL A 189 -12.75 9.92 -4.66
N SER A 190 -11.71 10.40 -5.34
CA SER A 190 -10.37 10.55 -4.78
C SER A 190 -10.10 12.03 -4.50
N PRO A 191 -9.87 12.44 -3.24
CA PRO A 191 -9.43 13.80 -2.95
C PRO A 191 -8.05 14.11 -3.56
N THR A 192 -7.16 13.13 -3.70
CA THR A 192 -5.84 13.30 -4.32
C THR A 192 -5.92 13.41 -5.84
N PHE A 193 -6.85 12.69 -6.47
CA PHE A 193 -7.08 12.71 -7.92
C PHE A 193 -8.54 13.06 -8.28
N PRO A 194 -8.98 14.33 -8.14
CA PRO A 194 -10.37 14.72 -8.34
C PRO A 194 -10.90 14.49 -9.76
N GLU A 195 -10.02 14.50 -10.77
CA GLU A 195 -10.36 14.25 -12.17
C GLU A 195 -10.30 12.77 -12.56
N LEU A 196 -10.02 11.87 -11.62
CA LEU A 196 -10.05 10.44 -11.89
C LEU A 196 -11.49 10.02 -12.21
N ARG A 197 -11.68 9.38 -13.37
CA ARG A 197 -12.96 8.85 -13.83
C ARG A 197 -12.86 7.34 -13.98
N LEU A 198 -12.87 6.64 -12.85
CA LEU A 198 -12.84 5.18 -12.79
C LEU A 198 -13.94 4.66 -11.86
N THR A 199 -14.43 3.48 -12.17
CA THR A 199 -15.33 2.71 -11.30
C THR A 199 -14.55 1.66 -10.51
N ALA A 200 -15.11 1.20 -9.40
CA ALA A 200 -14.54 0.10 -8.62
C ALA A 200 -14.37 -1.18 -9.48
N GLU A 201 -15.34 -1.49 -10.35
CA GLU A 201 -15.27 -2.66 -11.25
C GLU A 201 -14.09 -2.60 -12.21
N GLN A 202 -13.79 -1.42 -12.78
CA GLN A 202 -12.64 -1.27 -13.69
C GLN A 202 -11.32 -1.55 -12.99
N VAL A 203 -11.18 -1.17 -11.72
CA VAL A 203 -9.98 -1.46 -10.92
C VAL A 203 -9.93 -2.94 -10.55
N LEU A 204 -11.00 -3.47 -9.96
CA LEU A 204 -11.04 -4.82 -9.39
C LEU A 204 -11.07 -5.93 -10.45
N ARG A 205 -11.33 -5.60 -11.72
CA ARG A 205 -11.31 -6.56 -12.86
C ARG A 205 -10.14 -6.35 -13.81
N ALA A 206 -9.18 -5.49 -13.50
CA ALA A 206 -8.09 -5.17 -14.43
C ALA A 206 -7.30 -6.41 -14.93
N GLY A 207 -7.32 -7.52 -14.20
CA GLY A 207 -6.76 -8.81 -14.65
C GLY A 207 -7.75 -9.93 -14.96
N ARG A 208 -8.96 -9.59 -15.42
CA ARG A 208 -10.03 -10.54 -15.78
C ARG A 208 -10.83 -10.13 -17.01
#